data_AF-A0A2R7Y7H6-F1
#
_entry.id   AF-A0A2R7Y7H6-F1
#
_cell.length_a   1.000
_cell.length_b   1.000
_cell.length_c   1.000
_cell.angle_alpha   90.00
_cell.angle_beta   90.00
_cell.angle_gamma   90.00
#
_symmetry.space_group_name_H-M   'P 1'
#
loop_
_entity.id
_entity.type
_entity.pdbx_description
1 polymer ?
#
loop_
_entity_poly.entity_id
_entity_poly.type
_entity_poly.pdbx_seq_one_letter_code
_entity_poly.pdbx_strand_id
1 'polypeptide(L)'
;MSNKVEYLRMMWTSRGSHGPDVEAVMLIPIVVAVESKRTSSVALKEIGQAIKYVESKLYDSVFINIEDEPSQDDEDFKRLLNHAQRLGVGILVGGEPYSAPYQYSEKQVRLKAVLGLHGDPLALLRERQKYMRELRVAEESTENYIGALSSYRRIFFDTSWDSRGGD
;
A
#
# COMPACT_ATOMS: atom_id res chain seq x y z
N MET A 1 -5.64 -16.90 27.48
CA MET A 1 -5.99 -15.93 26.41
C MET A 1 -5.27 -16.35 25.15
N SER A 2 -6.00 -16.83 24.14
CA SER A 2 -5.40 -17.34 22.91
C SER A 2 -4.98 -16.18 22.01
N ASN A 3 -3.68 -15.90 21.95
CA ASN A 3 -3.08 -15.07 20.91
C ASN A 3 -3.14 -15.83 19.58
N LYS A 4 -4.34 -15.97 19.01
CA LYS A 4 -4.50 -16.38 17.62
C LYS A 4 -4.20 -15.13 16.80
N VAL A 5 -2.95 -14.99 16.40
CA VAL A 5 -2.60 -14.18 15.24
C VAL A 5 -3.35 -14.83 14.07
N GLU A 6 -4.52 -14.29 13.73
CA GLU A 6 -5.26 -14.72 12.56
C GLU A 6 -4.33 -14.59 11.36
N TYR A 7 -4.18 -15.71 10.65
CA TYR A 7 -3.32 -15.87 9.48
C TYR A 7 -3.28 -14.59 8.64
N LEU A 8 -2.09 -13.97 8.60
CA LEU A 8 -1.73 -12.92 7.65
C LEU A 8 -2.11 -13.42 6.26
N ARG A 9 -3.21 -12.86 5.74
CA ARG A 9 -3.73 -13.19 4.41
C ARG A 9 -2.69 -12.76 3.39
N MET A 10 -1.96 -13.72 2.84
CA MET A 10 -1.11 -13.53 1.66
C MET A 10 -1.91 -12.79 0.60
N MET A 11 -1.35 -11.73 0.03
CA MET A 11 -1.86 -11.10 -1.19
C MET A 11 -1.62 -12.05 -2.37
N TRP A 12 -2.46 -13.09 -2.45
CA TRP A 12 -2.72 -13.99 -3.57
C TRP A 12 -1.54 -14.65 -4.30
N THR A 13 -1.50 -15.99 -4.23
CA THR A 13 -0.82 -16.86 -5.21
C THR A 13 -1.81 -17.31 -6.29
N SER A 14 -1.34 -17.46 -7.54
CA SER A 14 -2.17 -18.02 -8.62
C SER A 14 -2.50 -19.50 -8.35
N ARG A 15 -3.72 -19.96 -8.67
CA ARG A 15 -4.07 -21.39 -8.64
C ARG A 15 -3.07 -22.20 -9.48
N GLY A 16 -2.35 -23.12 -8.84
CA GLY A 16 -1.41 -24.04 -9.49
C GLY A 16 0.07 -23.66 -9.41
N SER A 17 0.44 -22.49 -8.85
CA SER A 17 1.85 -22.19 -8.61
C SER A 17 2.39 -23.07 -7.48
N HIS A 18 3.30 -23.97 -7.80
CA HIS A 18 4.18 -24.58 -6.82
C HIS A 18 5.19 -23.49 -6.47
N GLY A 19 4.99 -22.85 -5.31
CA GLY A 19 5.91 -21.81 -4.83
C GLY A 19 7.32 -22.40 -4.68
N PRO A 20 8.37 -21.58 -4.78
CA PRO A 20 9.72 -22.03 -4.45
C PRO A 20 9.73 -22.65 -3.06
N ASP A 21 10.63 -23.60 -2.77
CA ASP A 21 10.82 -24.13 -1.42
C ASP A 21 11.06 -22.93 -0.47
N VAL A 22 10.02 -22.54 0.27
CA VAL A 22 10.04 -21.31 1.07
C VAL A 22 10.80 -21.60 2.35
N GLU A 23 12.09 -21.27 2.38
CA GLU A 23 12.94 -21.50 3.55
C GLU A 23 12.65 -20.50 4.69
N ALA A 24 12.16 -19.30 4.38
CA ALA A 24 11.76 -18.30 5.37
C ALA A 24 10.65 -17.37 4.86
N VAL A 25 9.67 -17.07 5.73
CA VAL A 25 8.64 -16.05 5.51
C VAL A 25 9.00 -14.80 6.32
N MET A 26 9.25 -13.69 5.64
CA MET A 26 9.55 -12.41 6.28
C MET A 26 8.38 -11.44 6.15
N LEU A 27 8.04 -10.79 7.26
CA LEU A 27 7.02 -9.74 7.29
C LEU A 27 7.69 -8.39 7.03
N ILE A 28 7.35 -7.76 5.90
CA ILE A 28 7.87 -6.45 5.52
C ILE A 28 6.76 -5.41 5.71
N PRO A 29 6.99 -4.35 6.51
CA PRO A 29 6.02 -3.28 6.69
C PRO A 29 5.99 -2.46 5.40
N ILE A 30 4.79 -2.28 4.87
CA ILE A 30 4.53 -1.41 3.74
C ILE A 30 3.67 -0.24 4.17
N VAL A 31 3.92 0.91 3.55
CA VAL A 31 3.08 2.10 3.69
C VAL A 31 2.23 2.24 2.45
N VAL A 32 0.92 2.36 2.64
CA VAL A 32 -0.01 2.57 1.53
C VAL A 32 -0.75 3.88 1.73
N ALA A 33 -0.71 4.75 0.72
CA ALA A 33 -1.63 5.88 0.63
C ALA A 33 -2.92 5.42 -0.02
N VAL A 34 -4.07 5.73 0.60
CA VAL A 34 -5.39 5.56 -0.01
C VAL A 34 -6.10 6.90 0.04
N GLU A 35 -6.30 7.49 -1.12
CA GLU A 35 -7.07 8.72 -1.27
C GLU A 35 -8.51 8.36 -1.66
N SER A 36 -9.48 8.68 -0.81
CA SER A 36 -10.90 8.42 -1.12
C SER A 36 -11.54 9.62 -1.81
N LYS A 37 -12.26 9.37 -2.91
CA LYS A 37 -12.99 10.35 -3.68
C LYS A 37 -14.38 9.82 -3.96
N ARG A 38 -15.37 10.70 -3.87
CA ARG A 38 -16.76 10.31 -4.07
C ARG A 38 -17.02 9.75 -5.46
N THR A 39 -16.50 10.38 -6.51
CA THR A 39 -16.74 9.99 -7.91
C THR A 39 -15.46 10.04 -8.76
N SER A 40 -15.48 9.33 -9.90
CA SER A 40 -14.41 9.33 -10.91
C SER A 40 -14.04 10.75 -11.38
N SER A 41 -15.04 11.61 -11.57
CA SER A 41 -14.85 12.99 -12.05
C SER A 41 -14.10 13.85 -11.02
N VAL A 42 -14.44 13.72 -9.74
CA VAL A 42 -13.73 14.42 -8.65
C VAL A 42 -12.30 13.89 -8.54
N ALA A 43 -12.11 12.56 -8.61
CA ALA A 43 -10.79 11.96 -8.59
C ALA A 43 -9.90 12.44 -9.74
N LEU A 44 -10.44 12.57 -10.94
CA LEU A 44 -9.70 13.07 -12.10
C LEU A 44 -9.31 14.54 -11.92
N LYS A 45 -10.23 15.38 -11.41
CA LYS A 45 -9.96 16.80 -11.11
C LYS A 45 -8.88 16.99 -10.05
N GLU A 46 -8.82 16.09 -9.08
CA GLU A 46 -7.91 16.17 -7.92
C GLU A 46 -6.71 15.21 -7.99
N ILE A 47 -6.44 14.64 -9.18
CA ILE A 47 -5.37 13.65 -9.38
C ILE A 47 -3.99 14.15 -8.97
N GLY A 48 -3.78 15.47 -8.94
CA GLY A 48 -2.56 16.09 -8.44
C GLY A 48 -2.18 15.67 -7.02
N GLN A 49 -3.14 15.29 -6.18
CA GLN A 49 -2.86 14.76 -4.84
C GLN A 49 -2.17 13.39 -4.90
N ALA A 50 -2.66 12.48 -5.76
CA ALA A 50 -2.05 11.17 -5.96
C ALA A 50 -0.64 11.28 -6.56
N ILE A 51 -0.43 12.23 -7.49
CA ILE A 51 0.89 12.52 -8.06
C ILE A 51 1.88 12.92 -6.95
N LYS A 52 1.48 13.83 -6.04
CA LYS A 52 2.33 14.22 -4.90
C LYS A 52 2.68 13.06 -3.99
N TYR A 53 1.77 12.10 -3.77
CA TYR A 53 2.07 10.91 -2.97
C TYR A 53 3.09 9.99 -3.65
N VAL A 54 3.01 9.84 -4.97
CA VAL A 54 4.00 9.06 -5.74
C VAL A 54 5.37 9.76 -5.70
N GLU A 55 5.41 11.08 -5.91
CA GLU A 55 6.64 11.85 -5.95
C GLU A 55 7.35 11.98 -4.59
N SER A 56 6.59 11.96 -3.49
CA SER A 56 7.16 12.10 -2.13
C SER A 56 8.04 10.93 -1.73
N LYS A 57 7.87 9.76 -2.37
CA LYS A 57 8.55 8.50 -2.03
C LYS A 57 8.36 8.06 -0.58
N LEU A 58 7.35 8.60 0.12
CA LEU A 58 7.03 8.20 1.50
C LEU A 58 6.19 6.92 1.54
N TYR A 59 5.50 6.61 0.46
CA TYR A 59 4.56 5.49 0.36
C TYR A 59 5.10 4.40 -0.57
N ASP A 60 4.90 3.14 -0.20
CA ASP A 60 5.28 1.98 -1.02
C ASP A 60 4.29 1.74 -2.17
N SER A 61 3.05 2.20 -1.99
CA SER A 61 1.98 2.08 -2.97
C SER A 61 0.97 3.20 -2.75
N VAL A 62 0.35 3.65 -3.84
CA VAL A 62 -0.69 4.69 -3.82
C VAL A 62 -1.94 4.14 -4.50
N PHE A 63 -3.09 4.35 -3.87
CA PHE A 63 -4.40 4.03 -4.40
C PHE A 63 -5.32 5.25 -4.38
N ILE A 64 -6.22 5.29 -5.35
CA ILE A 64 -7.41 6.14 -5.32
C ILE A 64 -8.62 5.22 -5.15
N ASN A 65 -9.43 5.47 -4.13
CA ASN A 65 -10.72 4.82 -3.95
C ASN A 65 -11.84 5.71 -4.52
N ILE A 66 -12.69 5.12 -5.36
CA ILE A 66 -13.90 5.76 -5.88
C ILE A 66 -15.10 5.17 -5.13
N GLU A 67 -15.72 5.97 -4.27
CA GLU A 67 -16.79 5.52 -3.37
C GLU A 67 -18.05 5.12 -4.14
N ASP A 68 -18.49 5.96 -5.09
CA ASP A 68 -19.66 5.70 -5.93
C ASP A 68 -19.27 4.81 -7.12
N GLU A 69 -19.97 3.70 -7.31
CA GLU A 69 -19.66 2.77 -8.41
C GLU A 69 -19.85 3.46 -9.79
N PRO A 70 -18.79 3.53 -10.63
CA PRO A 70 -18.89 4.12 -11.96
C PRO A 70 -19.81 3.31 -12.86
N SER A 71 -20.53 3.99 -13.76
CA SER A 71 -21.23 3.30 -14.85
C SER A 71 -20.23 2.68 -15.84
N GLN A 72 -20.66 1.67 -16.60
CA GLN A 72 -19.79 1.01 -17.60
C GLN A 72 -19.28 1.99 -18.67
N ASP A 73 -20.06 3.03 -18.97
CA ASP A 73 -19.74 4.05 -19.98
C ASP A 73 -19.18 5.34 -19.38
N ASP A 74 -18.73 5.33 -18.12
CA ASP A 74 -18.11 6.50 -17.49
C ASP A 74 -16.76 6.82 -18.15
N GLU A 75 -16.77 7.84 -19.01
CA GLU A 75 -15.58 8.35 -19.71
C GLU A 75 -14.55 8.97 -18.76
N ASP A 76 -14.99 9.58 -17.65
CA ASP A 76 -14.08 10.12 -16.64
C ASP A 76 -13.36 8.98 -15.92
N PHE A 77 -14.06 7.87 -15.65
CA PHE A 77 -13.45 6.67 -15.09
C PHE A 77 -12.42 6.04 -16.02
N LYS A 78 -12.72 5.92 -17.32
CA LYS A 78 -11.76 5.42 -18.33
C LYS A 78 -10.51 6.30 -18.39
N ARG A 79 -10.67 7.64 -18.36
CA ARG A 79 -9.55 8.59 -18.31
C ARG A 79 -8.74 8.43 -17.04
N LEU A 80 -9.40 8.32 -15.89
CA LEU A 80 -8.75 8.11 -14.60
C LEU A 80 -7.91 6.82 -14.62
N LEU A 81 -8.45 5.71 -15.11
CA LEU A 81 -7.71 4.45 -15.27
C LEU A 81 -6.44 4.63 -16.10
N ASN A 82 -6.53 5.32 -17.24
CA ASN A 82 -5.37 5.59 -18.10
C ASN A 82 -4.30 6.44 -17.39
N HIS A 83 -4.70 7.48 -16.66
CA HIS A 83 -3.77 8.30 -15.89
C HIS A 83 -3.13 7.51 -14.74
N ALA A 84 -3.94 6.79 -13.97
CA ALA A 84 -3.49 5.98 -12.85
C ALA A 84 -2.50 4.90 -13.29
N GLN A 85 -2.76 4.22 -14.41
CA GLN A 85 -1.86 3.22 -14.97
C GLN A 85 -0.48 3.81 -15.31
N ARG A 86 -0.43 4.99 -15.93
CA ARG A 86 0.84 5.67 -16.26
C ARG A 86 1.63 6.09 -15.02
N LEU A 87 0.92 6.38 -13.93
CA LEU A 87 1.51 6.78 -12.66
C LEU A 87 1.83 5.58 -11.75
N GLY A 88 1.45 4.36 -12.11
CA GLY A 88 1.56 3.19 -11.24
C GLY A 88 0.62 3.21 -10.03
N VAL A 89 -0.43 4.03 -10.07
CA VAL A 89 -1.43 4.19 -9.00
C VAL A 89 -2.55 3.16 -9.16
N GLY A 90 -2.96 2.53 -8.08
CA GLY A 90 -4.08 1.58 -8.08
C GLY A 90 -5.44 2.29 -7.99
N ILE A 91 -6.48 1.65 -8.51
CA ILE A 91 -7.85 2.15 -8.45
C ILE A 91 -8.73 1.11 -7.76
N LEU A 92 -9.38 1.55 -6.68
CA LEU A 92 -10.37 0.81 -5.91
C LEU A 92 -11.75 1.42 -6.18
N VAL A 93 -12.80 0.61 -6.12
CA VAL A 93 -14.19 1.05 -6.27
C VAL A 93 -15.06 0.49 -5.13
N GLY A 94 -15.87 1.35 -4.53
CA GLY A 94 -16.75 1.05 -3.41
C GLY A 94 -16.02 1.02 -2.06
N GLY A 95 -16.65 0.40 -1.07
CA GLY A 95 -16.13 0.34 0.30
C GLY A 95 -16.36 1.61 1.10
N GLU A 96 -16.10 1.56 2.42
CA GLU A 96 -16.24 2.76 3.26
C GLU A 96 -15.07 3.72 3.04
N PRO A 97 -15.30 5.05 3.12
CA PRO A 97 -14.21 6.03 3.09
C PRO A 97 -13.17 5.70 4.15
N TYR A 98 -11.88 5.87 3.82
CA TYR A 98 -10.76 5.56 4.73
C TYR A 98 -10.64 4.09 5.15
N SER A 99 -11.34 3.17 4.47
CA SER A 99 -11.12 1.73 4.65
C SER A 99 -9.68 1.38 4.32
N ALA A 100 -9.10 0.51 5.13
CA ALA A 100 -7.75 0.05 4.87
C ALA A 100 -7.71 -0.82 3.59
N PRO A 101 -6.63 -0.77 2.79
CA PRO A 101 -6.52 -1.50 1.53
C PRO A 101 -6.83 -3.00 1.63
N TYR A 102 -6.55 -3.63 2.77
CA TYR A 102 -6.78 -5.06 3.02
C TYR A 102 -8.26 -5.43 3.24
N GLN A 103 -9.14 -4.44 3.39
CA GLN A 103 -10.59 -4.65 3.51
C GLN A 103 -11.28 -4.75 2.14
N TYR A 104 -10.57 -4.42 1.05
CA TYR A 104 -11.11 -4.50 -0.29
C TYR A 104 -11.01 -5.92 -0.84
N SER A 105 -12.12 -6.42 -1.37
CA SER A 105 -12.13 -7.66 -2.14
C SER A 105 -11.48 -7.47 -3.51
N GLU A 106 -11.01 -8.56 -4.13
CA GLU A 106 -10.44 -8.50 -5.49
C GLU A 106 -11.43 -7.88 -6.50
N LYS A 107 -12.74 -8.08 -6.31
CA LYS A 107 -13.79 -7.49 -7.13
C LYS A 107 -13.86 -5.97 -7.04
N GLN A 108 -13.26 -5.35 -6.02
CA GLN A 108 -13.24 -3.90 -5.86
C GLN A 108 -11.95 -3.28 -6.44
N VAL A 109 -10.95 -4.10 -6.79
CA VAL A 109 -9.72 -3.64 -7.42
C VAL A 109 -9.96 -3.54 -8.93
N ARG A 110 -10.02 -2.32 -9.45
CA ARG A 110 -10.15 -2.06 -10.90
C ARG A 110 -8.79 -1.89 -11.57
N LEU A 111 -7.79 -1.40 -10.82
CA LEU A 111 -6.41 -1.32 -11.27
C LEU A 111 -5.47 -1.62 -10.09
N LYS A 112 -4.48 -2.49 -10.34
CA LYS A 112 -3.45 -2.81 -9.34
C LYS A 112 -2.43 -1.68 -9.28
N ALA A 113 -2.02 -1.31 -8.06
CA ALA A 113 -0.93 -0.35 -7.85
C ALA A 113 0.43 -1.04 -8.01
N VAL A 114 1.45 -0.24 -8.37
CA VAL A 114 2.84 -0.67 -8.31
C VAL A 114 3.32 -0.63 -6.86
N LEU A 115 3.99 -1.70 -6.42
CA LEU A 115 4.63 -1.77 -5.11
C LEU A 115 6.11 -1.45 -5.27
N GLY A 116 6.51 -0.22 -4.90
CA GLY A 116 7.86 0.28 -5.12
C GLY A 116 8.85 0.04 -3.99
N LEU A 117 8.39 -0.43 -2.82
CA LEU A 117 9.18 -0.74 -1.61
C LEU A 117 10.25 0.31 -1.24
N HIS A 118 9.99 1.59 -1.49
CA HIS A 118 10.89 2.71 -1.20
C HIS A 118 10.41 3.65 -0.07
N GLY A 119 9.20 3.44 0.45
CA GLY A 119 8.64 4.21 1.56
C GLY A 119 9.39 4.05 2.88
N ASP A 120 9.10 4.96 3.83
CA ASP A 120 9.64 4.92 5.19
C ASP A 120 8.49 4.82 6.21
N PRO A 121 8.09 3.59 6.59
CA PRO A 121 7.02 3.35 7.56
C PRO A 121 7.26 4.03 8.91
N LEU A 122 8.52 4.09 9.35
CA LEU A 122 8.86 4.67 10.64
C LEU A 122 8.78 6.19 10.61
N ALA A 123 9.24 6.83 9.53
CA ALA A 123 9.10 8.27 9.35
C ALA A 123 7.62 8.70 9.34
N LEU A 124 6.76 8.00 8.59
CA LEU A 124 5.33 8.31 8.54
C LEU A 124 4.61 8.06 9.86
N LEU A 125 4.99 7.02 10.61
CA LEU A 125 4.45 6.79 11.96
C LEU A 125 4.75 7.98 12.88
N ARG A 126 6.01 8.44 12.87
CA ARG A 126 6.45 9.59 13.69
C ARG A 126 5.77 10.89 13.29
N GLU A 127 5.59 11.13 11.98
CA GLU A 127 4.82 12.27 11.50
C GLU A 127 3.38 12.21 12.01
N ARG A 128 2.70 11.07 11.88
CA ARG A 128 1.32 10.90 12.34
C ARG A 128 1.17 11.13 13.86
N GLN A 129 2.10 10.61 14.66
CA GLN A 129 2.13 10.82 16.12
C GLN A 129 2.28 12.30 16.50
N LYS A 130 3.00 13.09 15.72
CA LYS A 130 3.13 14.54 15.93
C LYS A 130 1.76 15.25 15.83
N TYR A 131 0.87 14.75 14.98
CA TYR A 131 -0.48 15.29 14.77
C TYR A 131 -1.53 14.68 15.71
N MET A 132 -1.35 13.45 16.20
CA MET A 132 -2.31 12.74 17.07
C MET A 132 -1.83 12.65 18.53
N ARG A 133 -1.61 13.80 19.19
CA ARG A 133 -1.03 13.93 20.55
C ARG A 133 -1.70 13.11 21.68
N GLU A 134 -2.85 12.48 21.47
CA GLU A 134 -3.70 11.90 22.52
C GLU A 134 -3.62 10.35 22.69
N LEU A 135 -2.91 9.61 21.83
CA LEU A 135 -2.91 8.12 21.83
C LEU A 135 -1.69 7.42 22.46
N ARG A 136 -0.93 8.13 23.30
CA ARG A 136 0.45 7.79 23.70
C ARG A 136 0.70 6.48 24.45
N VAL A 137 -0.30 5.74 24.92
CA VAL A 137 -0.05 4.63 25.88
C VAL A 137 0.14 3.26 25.19
N ALA A 138 -0.21 3.12 23.91
CA ALA A 138 -0.03 1.87 23.14
C ALA A 138 1.11 1.91 22.10
N GLU A 139 1.83 3.03 22.00
CA GLU A 139 2.63 3.37 20.81
C GLU A 139 4.11 2.94 20.86
N GLU A 140 4.74 2.84 22.04
CA GLU A 140 6.16 2.44 22.15
C GLU A 140 6.42 1.02 21.63
N SER A 141 5.50 0.08 21.88
CA SER A 141 5.61 -1.30 21.36
C SER A 141 5.43 -1.35 19.84
N THR A 142 4.58 -0.48 19.29
CA THR A 142 4.30 -0.40 17.86
C THR A 142 5.46 0.24 17.09
N GLU A 143 6.05 1.33 17.61
CA GLU A 143 7.24 1.94 17.01
C GLU A 143 8.44 1.00 17.06
N ASN A 144 8.68 0.32 18.18
CA ASN A 144 9.75 -0.67 18.30
C ASN A 144 9.55 -1.85 17.33
N TYR A 145 8.30 -2.34 17.18
CA TYR A 145 7.98 -3.41 16.25
C TYR A 145 8.18 -2.97 14.78
N ILE A 146 7.63 -1.83 14.38
CA ILE A 146 7.79 -1.28 13.02
C ILE A 146 9.25 -0.94 12.75
N GLY A 147 9.98 -0.39 13.73
CA GLY A 147 11.41 -0.10 13.63
C GLY A 147 12.25 -1.36 13.42
N ALA A 148 11.97 -2.44 14.16
CA ALA A 148 12.63 -3.73 13.98
C ALA A 148 12.39 -4.27 12.57
N LEU A 149 11.13 -4.31 12.11
CA LEU A 149 10.79 -4.80 10.78
C LEU A 149 11.34 -3.90 9.65
N SER A 150 11.40 -2.58 9.85
CA SER A 150 11.96 -1.64 8.88
C SER A 150 13.49 -1.77 8.77
N SER A 151 14.16 -2.18 9.85
CA SER A 151 15.61 -2.44 9.83
C SER A 151 15.94 -3.65 8.94
N TYR A 152 15.15 -4.72 9.01
CA TYR A 152 15.27 -5.85 8.08
C TYR A 152 15.05 -5.41 6.64
N ARG A 153 14.01 -4.62 6.40
CA ARG A 153 13.73 -4.07 5.07
C ARG A 153 14.94 -3.33 4.48
N ARG A 154 15.59 -2.43 5.24
CA ARG A 154 16.79 -1.74 4.76
C ARG A 154 17.94 -2.70 4.47
N ILE A 155 18.19 -3.69 5.33
CA ILE A 155 19.25 -4.67 5.09
C ILE A 155 19.08 -5.33 3.72
N PHE A 156 17.88 -5.77 3.35
CA PHE A 156 17.64 -6.46 2.07
C PHE A 156 17.70 -5.57 0.83
N PHE A 157 17.40 -4.28 0.94
CA PHE A 157 17.31 -3.37 -0.21
C PHE A 157 18.51 -2.40 -0.33
N ASP A 158 19.23 -2.11 0.76
CA ASP A 158 20.50 -1.37 0.75
C ASP A 158 21.69 -2.29 0.49
N THR A 159 21.63 -3.57 0.86
CA THR A 159 22.39 -4.56 0.11
C THR A 159 21.65 -4.78 -1.19
N SER A 160 21.91 -3.92 -2.18
CA SER A 160 22.19 -4.46 -3.50
C SER A 160 23.00 -5.72 -3.24
N TRP A 161 22.50 -6.84 -3.73
CA TRP A 161 23.30 -8.03 -3.94
C TRP A 161 24.32 -7.67 -5.03
N ASP A 162 25.16 -6.68 -4.73
CA ASP A 162 26.30 -6.28 -5.51
C ASP A 162 27.20 -7.49 -5.48
N SER A 163 27.17 -8.19 -6.61
CA SER A 163 28.38 -8.68 -7.25
C SER A 163 29.31 -9.45 -6.31
N ARG A 164 28.79 -10.48 -5.62
CA ARG A 164 29.64 -11.56 -5.11
C ARG A 164 29.64 -12.75 -6.06
N GLY A 165 30.51 -12.64 -7.05
CA GLY A 165 31.39 -13.73 -7.46
C GLY A 165 30.77 -14.78 -8.38
N GLY A 166 30.62 -14.43 -9.65
CA GLY A 166 30.95 -15.38 -10.70
C GLY A 166 32.45 -15.31 -10.93
N ASP A 167 33.19 -16.24 -10.33
CA ASP A 167 34.48 -16.74 -10.82
C ASP A 167 34.27 -18.19 -11.26
#